data_AF-A0A6H1C932-F1
#
_entry.id   AF-A0A6H1C932-F1
#
_cell.length_a   1.000
_cell.length_b   1.000
_cell.length_c   1.000
_cell.angle_alpha   90.00
_cell.angle_beta   90.00
_cell.angle_gamma   90.00
#
_symmetry.space_group_name_H-M   'P 1'
#
loop_
_entity.id
_entity.type
_entity.pdbx_description
1 polymer ?
#
loop_
_entity_poly.entity_id
_entity_poly.type
_entity_poly.pdbx_seq_one_letter_code
_entity_poly.pdbx_strand_id
1 'polypeptide(L)'
;MGQYITVDIDSEVDHDPFVKGVAERAAVTETVEVLVVGGGFSGLMAAAELVRSGVHDIRIIERGASFGGTWYWNRYPGIACDVESATYFPMLEEIGTVPSERYANCAEIRSHAEAIARRFDLDAKAFFQTRVNDLTWDEGTSRWIATTTRGDRITAHHVALATGGLISKPKLPGVPGLMDFKGKWFHTSRWDYDYTGGDSFGGLTGLAGKRVAIIGTGATSLQVVPHLAEAAEYLYVVQRTPNAVDIRGNGPTDPDWFARQAPGWQTERMANFDSILAGIPQAEDLVGDQWTQIWGFPPLEMPEDGSAPDMDAYMQAIMANDLKQMERIRQRVDELVDDPATAEALKPWLATHCKRPGFHDSYLQTFNRANVTLVDTQGRGLDRISDHASTSTTRPTRSTASSTQLGSRQRSPPAARAASRCVAAAACSSRIAGRQARPTSMASTLTVSPTSTSSAGSAAPQCRSTSCTSTASRPSTSRP
;
A
#
# COMPACT_ATOMS: atom_id res chain seq x y z
N MET A 1 -1.50 18.28 -15.61
CA MET A 1 -1.81 16.87 -15.23
C MET A 1 -1.77 16.78 -13.71
N GLY A 2 -2.51 15.87 -13.06
CA GLY A 2 -2.40 15.68 -11.61
C GLY A 2 -1.08 14.99 -11.23
N GLN A 3 -0.61 15.13 -9.98
CA GLN A 3 0.61 14.47 -9.50
C GLN A 3 0.56 12.92 -9.52
N TYR A 4 -0.65 12.36 -9.66
CA TYR A 4 -0.89 10.91 -9.76
C TYR A 4 -1.86 10.64 -10.90
N ILE A 5 -1.68 9.50 -11.56
CA ILE A 5 -2.62 8.94 -12.52
C ILE A 5 -3.51 7.94 -11.76
N THR A 6 -4.83 8.07 -11.94
CA THR A 6 -5.77 7.04 -11.47
C THR A 6 -5.55 5.80 -12.32
N VAL A 7 -5.29 4.66 -11.68
CA VAL A 7 -5.30 3.38 -12.39
C VAL A 7 -6.76 2.99 -12.62
N ASP A 8 -7.11 2.78 -13.89
CA ASP A 8 -8.44 2.28 -14.24
C ASP A 8 -8.61 0.84 -13.75
N ILE A 9 -9.79 0.56 -13.23
CA ILE A 9 -10.07 -0.71 -12.56
C ILE A 9 -10.18 -1.80 -13.61
N ASP A 10 -9.55 -2.94 -13.33
CA ASP A 10 -9.44 -4.09 -14.24
C ASP A 10 -8.59 -3.79 -15.51
N SER A 11 -7.77 -2.73 -15.47
CA SER A 11 -6.68 -2.51 -16.46
C SER A 11 -5.50 -3.47 -16.26
N GLU A 12 -4.60 -3.54 -17.24
CA GLU A 12 -3.36 -4.36 -17.18
C GLU A 12 -2.50 -4.05 -15.93
N VAL A 13 -2.56 -2.84 -15.37
CA VAL A 13 -1.80 -2.48 -14.16
C VAL A 13 -2.49 -2.91 -12.86
N ASP A 14 -3.79 -3.21 -12.92
CA ASP A 14 -4.64 -3.51 -11.77
C ASP A 14 -5.19 -4.96 -11.76
N HIS A 15 -4.91 -5.74 -12.83
CA HIS A 15 -5.21 -7.17 -12.93
C HIS A 15 -4.64 -7.96 -11.75
N ASP A 16 -5.19 -9.14 -11.47
CA ASP A 16 -4.71 -10.02 -10.40
C ASP A 16 -3.63 -10.98 -10.92
N PRO A 17 -2.34 -10.81 -10.55
CA PRO A 17 -1.27 -11.68 -11.02
C PRO A 17 -1.24 -13.05 -10.33
N PHE A 18 -2.08 -13.27 -9.31
CA PHE A 18 -2.05 -14.50 -8.51
C PHE A 18 -3.05 -15.57 -8.98
N VAL A 19 -3.81 -15.29 -10.06
CA VAL A 19 -4.72 -16.25 -10.69
C VAL A 19 -4.49 -16.33 -12.19
N LYS A 20 -4.59 -17.55 -12.73
CA LYS A 20 -4.44 -17.83 -14.17
C LYS A 20 -5.77 -17.82 -14.94
N GLY A 21 -6.88 -17.51 -14.27
CA GLY A 21 -8.22 -17.45 -14.86
C GLY A 21 -9.31 -17.20 -13.82
N VAL A 22 -10.48 -16.76 -14.29
CA VAL A 22 -11.65 -16.51 -13.46
C VAL A 22 -12.45 -17.81 -13.29
N ALA A 23 -12.82 -18.13 -12.05
CA ALA A 23 -13.68 -19.28 -11.78
C ALA A 23 -15.08 -19.06 -12.38
N GLU A 24 -15.52 -19.97 -13.25
CA GLU A 24 -16.86 -19.92 -13.83
C GLU A 24 -17.94 -20.14 -12.77
N ARG A 25 -18.97 -19.29 -12.80
CA ARG A 25 -20.22 -19.45 -12.04
C ARG A 25 -21.30 -18.67 -12.80
N ALA A 26 -22.56 -19.13 -12.75
CA ALA A 26 -23.68 -18.37 -13.30
C ALA A 26 -23.95 -17.08 -12.49
N ALA A 27 -24.40 -16.01 -13.15
CA ALA A 27 -24.91 -14.83 -12.46
C ALA A 27 -26.08 -15.21 -11.53
N VAL A 28 -26.16 -14.64 -10.34
CA VAL A 28 -27.28 -14.88 -9.41
C VAL A 28 -28.17 -13.66 -9.24
N THR A 29 -29.44 -13.91 -8.95
CA THR A 29 -30.34 -12.92 -8.34
C THR A 29 -30.79 -13.49 -7.01
N GLU A 30 -30.48 -12.78 -5.93
CA GLU A 30 -30.76 -13.23 -4.56
C GLU A 30 -31.14 -12.05 -3.66
N THR A 31 -31.73 -12.37 -2.52
CA THR A 31 -31.98 -11.43 -1.42
C THR A 31 -31.27 -11.98 -0.20
N VAL A 32 -30.56 -11.11 0.53
CA VAL A 32 -29.88 -11.43 1.78
C VAL A 32 -30.22 -10.39 2.86
N GLU A 33 -30.06 -10.73 4.13
CA GLU A 33 -30.11 -9.73 5.21
C GLU A 33 -28.93 -8.76 5.08
N VAL A 34 -27.69 -9.27 4.98
CA VAL A 34 -26.49 -8.42 4.94
C VAL A 34 -25.57 -8.69 3.75
N LEU A 35 -25.25 -7.64 3.00
CA LEU A 35 -24.20 -7.64 1.98
C LEU A 35 -22.90 -7.04 2.56
N VAL A 36 -21.83 -7.83 2.62
CA VAL A 36 -20.49 -7.38 3.01
C VAL A 36 -19.65 -7.19 1.76
N VAL A 37 -19.06 -6.00 1.57
CA VAL A 37 -18.24 -5.68 0.38
C VAL A 37 -16.78 -5.58 0.79
N GLY A 38 -16.01 -6.63 0.50
CA GLY A 38 -14.61 -6.81 0.85
C GLY A 38 -14.38 -8.01 1.78
N GLY A 39 -13.45 -8.89 1.40
CA GLY A 39 -12.97 -10.07 2.14
C GLY A 39 -11.63 -9.86 2.84
N GLY A 40 -11.27 -8.61 3.16
CA GLY A 40 -10.17 -8.30 4.09
C GLY A 40 -10.61 -8.42 5.55
N PHE A 41 -9.70 -8.17 6.49
CA PHE A 41 -9.98 -8.29 7.93
C PHE A 41 -11.23 -7.52 8.40
N SER A 42 -11.49 -6.30 7.91
CA SER A 42 -12.71 -5.56 8.26
C SER A 42 -14.00 -6.27 7.83
N GLY A 43 -13.97 -7.04 6.74
CA GLY A 43 -15.12 -7.80 6.24
C GLY A 43 -15.26 -9.14 6.93
N LEU A 44 -14.14 -9.82 7.19
CA LEU A 44 -14.09 -11.04 8.00
C LEU A 44 -14.61 -10.80 9.42
N MET A 45 -14.12 -9.77 10.11
CA MET A 45 -14.60 -9.40 11.46
C MET A 45 -16.09 -9.03 11.45
N ALA A 46 -16.54 -8.23 10.48
CA ALA A 46 -17.95 -7.85 10.37
C ALA A 46 -18.85 -9.08 10.13
N ALA A 47 -18.46 -9.99 9.24
CA ALA A 47 -19.20 -11.22 8.96
C ALA A 47 -19.17 -12.19 10.15
N ALA A 48 -18.04 -12.34 10.84
CA ALA A 48 -17.92 -13.14 12.05
C ALA A 48 -18.82 -12.64 13.18
N GLU A 49 -18.89 -11.31 13.39
CA GLU A 49 -19.74 -10.71 14.43
C GLU A 49 -21.23 -10.83 14.11
N LEU A 50 -21.61 -10.73 12.83
CA LEU A 50 -22.97 -11.04 12.37
C LEU A 50 -23.33 -12.51 12.64
N VAL A 51 -22.43 -13.45 12.31
CA VAL A 51 -22.62 -14.88 12.58
C VAL A 51 -22.76 -15.18 14.07
N ARG A 52 -21.95 -14.54 14.94
CA ARG A 52 -22.10 -14.62 16.41
C ARG A 52 -23.44 -14.08 16.90
N SER A 53 -23.92 -13.01 16.28
CA SER A 53 -25.22 -12.39 16.56
C SER A 53 -26.41 -13.17 16.00
N GLY A 54 -26.20 -14.36 15.42
CA GLY A 54 -27.25 -15.21 14.84
C GLY A 54 -27.70 -14.80 13.42
N VAL A 55 -27.03 -13.83 12.81
CA VAL A 55 -27.31 -13.38 11.43
C VAL A 55 -26.46 -14.22 10.48
N HIS A 56 -27.04 -15.26 9.89
CA HIS A 56 -26.33 -16.18 8.99
C HIS A 56 -26.57 -15.95 7.50
N ASP A 57 -27.59 -15.14 7.16
CA ASP A 57 -27.95 -14.76 5.79
C ASP A 57 -27.10 -13.57 5.31
N ILE A 58 -25.86 -13.91 4.94
CA ILE A 58 -24.82 -12.97 4.55
C ILE A 58 -24.30 -13.34 3.17
N ARG A 59 -24.05 -12.34 2.31
CA ARG A 59 -23.18 -12.49 1.14
C ARG A 59 -21.97 -11.58 1.26
N ILE A 60 -20.78 -12.16 1.13
CA ILE A 60 -19.51 -11.44 1.02
C ILE A 60 -19.16 -11.32 -0.47
N ILE A 61 -18.82 -10.13 -0.95
CA ILE A 61 -18.30 -9.89 -2.31
C ILE A 61 -16.85 -9.45 -2.19
N GLU A 62 -15.91 -10.24 -2.72
CA GLU A 62 -14.48 -9.93 -2.77
C GLU A 62 -13.97 -9.95 -4.21
N ARG A 63 -13.12 -8.96 -4.53
CA ARG A 63 -12.54 -8.80 -5.86
C ARG A 63 -11.43 -9.81 -6.12
N GLY A 64 -10.60 -10.10 -5.11
CA GLY A 64 -9.56 -11.12 -5.18
C GLY A 64 -10.13 -12.53 -5.22
N ALA A 65 -9.27 -13.53 -5.44
CA ALA A 65 -9.65 -14.93 -5.51
C ALA A 65 -9.66 -15.67 -4.15
N SER A 66 -9.27 -15.01 -3.06
CA SER A 66 -9.34 -15.51 -1.68
C SER A 66 -9.48 -14.35 -0.69
N PHE A 67 -9.70 -14.66 0.58
CA PHE A 67 -9.70 -13.70 1.69
C PHE A 67 -8.31 -13.08 1.93
N GLY A 68 -8.29 -12.02 2.75
CA GLY A 68 -7.07 -11.35 3.22
C GLY A 68 -6.93 -9.88 2.78
N GLY A 69 -7.68 -9.44 1.76
CA GLY A 69 -7.73 -8.04 1.33
C GLY A 69 -6.35 -7.46 1.02
N THR A 70 -5.85 -6.50 1.81
CA THR A 70 -4.49 -5.96 1.69
C THR A 70 -3.43 -7.07 1.57
N TRP A 71 -3.55 -8.14 2.36
CA TRP A 71 -2.62 -9.27 2.38
C TRP A 71 -2.86 -10.24 1.22
N TYR A 72 -4.07 -10.32 0.68
CA TYR A 72 -4.30 -11.02 -0.59
C TYR A 72 -3.55 -10.34 -1.75
N TRP A 73 -3.63 -9.01 -1.85
CA TRP A 73 -3.12 -8.24 -2.99
C TRP A 73 -1.63 -7.91 -2.90
N ASN A 74 -1.11 -7.61 -1.71
CA ASN A 74 0.29 -7.24 -1.54
C ASN A 74 1.09 -8.50 -1.20
N ARG A 75 1.89 -8.96 -2.16
CA ARG A 75 2.79 -10.11 -2.00
C ARG A 75 4.16 -9.77 -2.61
N TYR A 76 4.71 -8.61 -2.29
CA TYR A 76 6.06 -8.23 -2.71
C TYR A 76 7.11 -8.88 -1.77
N PRO A 77 8.36 -9.08 -2.19
CA PRO A 77 9.40 -9.68 -1.35
C PRO A 77 9.67 -8.84 -0.11
N GLY A 78 9.83 -9.50 1.05
CA GLY A 78 10.06 -8.88 2.35
C GLY A 78 8.81 -8.35 3.05
N ILE A 79 7.61 -8.63 2.52
CA ILE A 79 6.38 -8.05 3.07
C ILE A 79 6.01 -8.63 4.45
N ALA A 80 5.92 -7.74 5.44
CA ALA A 80 5.52 -8.04 6.82
C ALA A 80 4.63 -6.93 7.40
N CYS A 81 3.89 -7.23 8.47
CA CYS A 81 3.15 -6.20 9.22
C CYS A 81 4.11 -5.24 9.94
N ASP A 82 3.76 -3.96 9.99
CA ASP A 82 4.58 -2.95 10.69
C ASP A 82 4.17 -2.77 12.16
N VAL A 83 2.95 -3.17 12.54
CA VAL A 83 2.52 -3.34 13.95
C VAL A 83 2.80 -4.77 14.41
N GLU A 84 3.08 -4.97 15.70
CA GLU A 84 3.34 -6.29 16.31
C GLU A 84 2.21 -7.29 16.03
N SER A 85 2.55 -8.52 15.65
CA SER A 85 1.59 -9.58 15.28
C SER A 85 0.51 -9.81 16.34
N ALA A 86 0.88 -9.81 17.63
CA ALA A 86 -0.03 -9.98 18.77
C ALA A 86 -1.11 -8.89 18.84
N THR A 87 -0.78 -7.67 18.42
CA THR A 87 -1.66 -6.49 18.39
C THR A 87 -2.36 -6.33 17.03
N TYR A 88 -1.76 -6.83 15.95
CA TYR A 88 -2.23 -6.62 14.58
C TYR A 88 -3.25 -7.65 14.07
N PHE A 89 -3.11 -8.92 14.49
CA PHE A 89 -3.96 -10.01 14.01
C PHE A 89 -5.33 -9.95 14.69
N PRO A 90 -6.45 -9.78 13.96
CA PRO A 90 -7.75 -9.73 14.60
C PRO A 90 -8.15 -11.10 15.15
N MET A 91 -8.68 -11.15 16.38
CA MET A 91 -9.25 -12.37 16.97
C MET A 91 -8.19 -13.49 17.19
N LEU A 92 -6.91 -13.12 17.34
CA LEU A 92 -5.78 -14.05 17.47
C LEU A 92 -5.99 -15.06 18.60
N GLU A 93 -6.47 -14.59 19.76
CA GLU A 93 -6.80 -15.41 20.94
C GLU A 93 -7.87 -16.47 20.62
N GLU A 94 -8.94 -16.09 19.92
CA GLU A 94 -10.08 -16.97 19.60
C GLU A 94 -9.76 -17.98 18.49
N ILE A 95 -8.96 -17.58 17.50
CA ILE A 95 -8.47 -18.48 16.45
C ILE A 95 -7.37 -19.41 17.00
N GLY A 96 -6.76 -19.07 18.14
CA GLY A 96 -5.64 -19.83 18.72
C GLY A 96 -4.39 -19.78 17.85
N THR A 97 -4.21 -18.70 17.07
CA THR A 97 -3.02 -18.53 16.23
C THR A 97 -1.86 -18.03 17.10
N VAL A 98 -0.71 -18.69 17.01
CA VAL A 98 0.55 -18.21 17.60
C VAL A 98 1.43 -17.71 16.45
N PRO A 99 1.61 -16.39 16.28
CA PRO A 99 2.43 -15.84 15.21
C PRO A 99 3.89 -16.29 15.35
N SER A 100 4.48 -16.76 14.26
CA SER A 100 5.86 -17.26 14.24
C SER A 100 6.89 -16.18 14.56
N GLU A 101 6.62 -14.94 14.17
CA GLU A 101 7.49 -13.77 14.34
C GLU A 101 6.75 -12.61 15.01
N ARG A 102 7.50 -11.75 15.73
CA ARG A 102 6.97 -10.51 16.32
C ARG A 102 6.30 -9.61 15.28
N TYR A 103 6.77 -9.66 14.04
CA TYR A 103 6.17 -8.98 12.89
C TYR A 103 6.02 -9.98 11.73
N ALA A 104 4.88 -10.64 11.68
CA ALA A 104 4.61 -11.73 10.75
C ALA A 104 4.66 -11.30 9.27
N ASN A 105 5.09 -12.23 8.43
CA ASN A 105 5.07 -12.10 6.97
C ASN A 105 3.65 -12.28 6.39
N CYS A 106 3.47 -11.87 5.12
CA CYS A 106 2.16 -11.95 4.44
C CYS A 106 1.58 -13.38 4.35
N ALA A 107 2.40 -14.43 4.24
CA ALA A 107 1.88 -15.80 4.11
C ALA A 107 1.16 -16.24 5.41
N GLU A 108 1.75 -15.94 6.57
CA GLU A 108 1.15 -16.19 7.88
C GLU A 108 -0.13 -15.36 8.09
N ILE A 109 -0.08 -14.05 7.79
CA ILE A 109 -1.24 -13.15 7.94
C ILE A 109 -2.42 -13.60 7.05
N ARG A 110 -2.13 -14.08 5.82
CA ARG A 110 -3.16 -14.67 4.93
C ARG A 110 -3.72 -15.97 5.49
N SER A 111 -2.86 -16.88 5.97
CA SER A 111 -3.30 -18.15 6.58
C SER A 111 -4.26 -17.91 7.74
N HIS A 112 -3.98 -16.88 8.55
CA HIS A 112 -4.85 -16.45 9.64
C HIS A 112 -6.18 -15.84 9.15
N ALA A 113 -6.18 -15.03 8.08
CA ALA A 113 -7.41 -14.54 7.45
C ALA A 113 -8.32 -15.68 6.95
N GLU A 114 -7.72 -16.72 6.36
CA GLU A 114 -8.43 -17.94 5.94
C GLU A 114 -8.86 -18.80 7.16
N ALA A 115 -8.13 -18.75 8.28
CA ALA A 115 -8.53 -19.42 9.52
C ALA A 115 -9.77 -18.77 10.16
N ILE A 116 -9.87 -17.43 10.14
CA ILE A 116 -11.10 -16.71 10.53
C ILE A 116 -12.25 -17.13 9.62
N ALA A 117 -12.06 -17.16 8.30
CA ALA A 117 -13.10 -17.58 7.37
C ALA A 117 -13.67 -18.98 7.68
N ARG A 118 -12.78 -19.95 7.91
CA ARG A 118 -13.16 -21.33 8.31
C ARG A 118 -13.84 -21.38 9.68
N ARG A 119 -13.39 -20.59 10.66
CA ARG A 119 -13.93 -20.57 12.04
C ARG A 119 -15.40 -20.15 12.12
N PHE A 120 -15.85 -19.34 11.16
CA PHE A 120 -17.20 -18.76 11.08
C PHE A 120 -18.00 -19.19 9.83
N ASP A 121 -17.56 -20.22 9.12
CA ASP A 121 -18.21 -20.75 7.90
C ASP A 121 -18.48 -19.66 6.84
N LEU A 122 -17.47 -18.84 6.55
CA LEU A 122 -17.58 -17.70 5.63
C LEU A 122 -17.24 -18.05 4.18
N ASP A 123 -16.52 -19.14 3.93
CA ASP A 123 -16.11 -19.57 2.59
C ASP A 123 -17.31 -19.80 1.66
N ALA A 124 -18.34 -20.52 2.14
CA ALA A 124 -19.59 -20.75 1.41
C ALA A 124 -20.44 -19.49 1.22
N LYS A 125 -20.15 -18.43 1.99
CA LYS A 125 -20.85 -17.12 1.95
C LYS A 125 -20.14 -16.11 1.05
N ALA A 126 -19.00 -16.45 0.45
CA ALA A 126 -18.17 -15.53 -0.32
C ALA A 126 -18.23 -15.76 -1.84
N PHE A 127 -18.37 -14.66 -2.56
CA PHE A 127 -18.17 -14.57 -4.00
C PHE A 127 -16.87 -13.83 -4.28
N PHE A 128 -15.83 -14.63 -4.53
CA PHE A 128 -14.53 -14.18 -5.03
C PHE A 128 -14.57 -13.78 -6.50
N GLN A 129 -13.51 -13.12 -6.95
CA GLN A 129 -13.34 -12.66 -8.34
C GLN A 129 -14.55 -11.84 -8.84
N THR A 130 -15.21 -11.13 -7.92
CA THR A 130 -16.49 -10.45 -8.13
C THR A 130 -16.40 -9.05 -7.54
N ARG A 131 -16.69 -8.02 -8.35
CA ARG A 131 -16.60 -6.61 -7.92
C ARG A 131 -17.98 -5.95 -7.99
N VAL A 132 -18.38 -5.24 -6.93
CA VAL A 132 -19.60 -4.42 -6.95
C VAL A 132 -19.41 -3.20 -7.86
N ASN A 133 -20.25 -3.08 -8.88
CA ASN A 133 -20.29 -1.97 -9.84
C ASN A 133 -21.11 -0.78 -9.31
N ASP A 134 -22.33 -1.06 -8.87
CA ASP A 134 -23.32 -0.07 -8.43
C ASP A 134 -23.99 -0.57 -7.15
N LEU A 135 -24.34 0.38 -6.27
CA LEU A 135 -25.07 0.15 -5.04
C LEU A 135 -26.11 1.25 -4.87
N THR A 136 -27.36 0.93 -5.20
CA THR A 136 -28.48 1.88 -5.20
C THR A 136 -29.50 1.49 -4.13
N TRP A 137 -29.98 2.46 -3.35
CA TRP A 137 -31.12 2.28 -2.46
C TRP A 137 -32.43 2.38 -3.24
N ASP A 138 -33.31 1.39 -3.04
CA ASP A 138 -34.67 1.36 -3.57
C ASP A 138 -35.67 1.66 -2.45
N GLU A 139 -36.26 2.85 -2.49
CA GLU A 139 -37.30 3.30 -1.56
C GLU A 139 -38.59 2.46 -1.65
N GLY A 140 -38.87 1.85 -2.81
CA GLY A 140 -40.09 1.07 -3.02
C GLY A 140 -40.10 -0.25 -2.26
N THR A 141 -38.92 -0.82 -2.02
CA THR A 141 -38.74 -2.06 -1.23
C THR A 141 -38.03 -1.82 0.11
N SER A 142 -37.52 -0.61 0.35
CA SER A 142 -36.60 -0.28 1.46
C SER A 142 -35.41 -1.24 1.50
N ARG A 143 -34.73 -1.40 0.36
CA ARG A 143 -33.56 -2.30 0.21
C ARG A 143 -32.44 -1.65 -0.58
N TRP A 144 -31.23 -2.11 -0.32
CA TRP A 144 -30.09 -1.90 -1.22
C TRP A 144 -30.15 -2.91 -2.37
N ILE A 145 -29.82 -2.45 -3.57
CA ILE A 145 -29.62 -3.29 -4.76
C ILE A 145 -28.17 -3.10 -5.19
N ALA A 146 -27.39 -4.18 -5.11
CA ALA A 146 -26.03 -4.24 -5.63
C ALA A 146 -26.00 -4.95 -6.98
N THR A 147 -25.21 -4.44 -7.92
CA THR A 147 -24.88 -5.13 -9.17
C THR A 147 -23.39 -5.42 -9.25
N THR A 148 -22.98 -6.53 -9.86
CA THR A 148 -21.57 -6.95 -9.92
C THR A 148 -21.01 -6.99 -11.34
N THR A 149 -19.67 -7.10 -11.45
CA THR A 149 -18.96 -7.39 -12.71
C THR A 149 -19.35 -8.71 -13.36
N ARG A 150 -20.05 -9.59 -12.62
CA ARG A 150 -20.48 -10.91 -13.09
C ARG A 150 -21.97 -11.01 -13.35
N GLY A 151 -22.66 -9.86 -13.43
CA GLY A 151 -24.08 -9.78 -13.74
C GLY A 151 -24.99 -10.16 -12.56
N ASP A 152 -24.44 -10.32 -11.34
CA ASP A 152 -25.28 -10.60 -10.18
C ASP A 152 -26.13 -9.39 -9.82
N ARG A 153 -27.34 -9.64 -9.29
CA ARG A 153 -28.23 -8.63 -8.73
C ARG A 153 -28.63 -9.05 -7.31
N ILE A 154 -27.93 -8.51 -6.32
CA ILE A 154 -28.09 -8.86 -4.90
C ILE A 154 -28.94 -7.78 -4.22
N THR A 155 -30.04 -8.18 -3.61
CA THR A 155 -30.89 -7.31 -2.78
C THR A 155 -30.49 -7.48 -1.31
N ALA A 156 -30.31 -6.40 -0.56
CA ALA A 156 -29.87 -6.48 0.84
C ALA A 156 -30.65 -5.51 1.75
N HIS A 157 -30.92 -5.91 3.00
CA HIS A 157 -31.43 -4.99 4.01
C HIS A 157 -30.31 -4.03 4.46
N HIS A 158 -29.14 -4.60 4.77
CA HIS A 158 -27.98 -3.88 5.28
C HIS A 158 -26.74 -4.09 4.40
N VAL A 159 -25.84 -3.11 4.38
CA VAL A 159 -24.59 -3.18 3.61
C VAL A 159 -23.40 -2.75 4.47
N ALA A 160 -22.41 -3.62 4.60
CA ALA A 160 -21.14 -3.34 5.28
C ALA A 160 -20.02 -3.11 4.27
N LEU A 161 -19.54 -1.86 4.13
CA LEU A 161 -18.52 -1.47 3.16
C LEU A 161 -17.09 -1.67 3.67
N ALA A 162 -16.64 -2.92 3.76
CA ALA A 162 -15.30 -3.35 4.18
C ALA A 162 -14.18 -3.17 3.12
N THR A 163 -14.28 -2.15 2.27
CA THR A 163 -13.54 -2.02 0.98
C THR A 163 -12.04 -1.65 1.06
N GLY A 164 -11.37 -1.87 2.19
CA GLY A 164 -9.94 -1.58 2.38
C GLY A 164 -9.52 -0.10 2.36
N GLY A 165 -10.46 0.80 2.06
CA GLY A 165 -10.33 2.23 2.32
C GLY A 165 -9.28 2.96 1.47
N LEU A 166 -8.17 3.36 2.11
CA LEU A 166 -7.20 4.32 1.52
C LEU A 166 -6.16 3.67 0.59
N ILE A 167 -5.95 2.36 0.72
CA ILE A 167 -4.81 1.60 0.14
C ILE A 167 -5.22 0.50 -0.84
N SER A 168 -6.52 0.30 -1.10
CA SER A 168 -7.02 -0.82 -1.93
C SER A 168 -6.81 -0.65 -3.44
N LYS A 169 -6.45 0.55 -3.92
CA LYS A 169 -6.20 0.85 -5.33
C LYS A 169 -4.77 1.33 -5.56
N PRO A 170 -4.01 0.71 -6.49
CA PRO A 170 -2.72 1.24 -6.95
C PRO A 170 -2.85 2.68 -7.44
N LYS A 171 -1.79 3.47 -7.29
CA LYS A 171 -1.71 4.83 -7.85
C LYS A 171 -0.36 5.03 -8.50
N LEU A 172 -0.39 5.33 -9.79
CA LEU A 172 0.84 5.59 -10.53
C LEU A 172 1.27 7.05 -10.34
N PRO A 173 2.58 7.32 -10.31
CA PRO A 173 3.06 8.69 -10.33
C PRO A 173 2.67 9.34 -11.67
N GLY A 174 2.26 10.61 -11.64
CA GLY A 174 1.83 11.37 -12.82
C GLY A 174 2.98 11.81 -13.73
N VAL A 175 3.97 10.93 -13.94
CA VAL A 175 5.22 11.20 -14.64
C VAL A 175 5.02 10.98 -16.15
N PRO A 176 5.31 11.97 -17.00
CA PRO A 176 5.26 11.82 -18.45
C PRO A 176 6.09 10.62 -18.94
N GLY A 177 5.56 9.85 -19.89
CA GLY A 177 6.26 8.73 -20.52
C GLY A 177 6.26 7.40 -19.75
N LEU A 178 5.62 7.33 -18.56
CA LEU A 178 5.49 6.06 -17.82
C LEU A 178 4.85 4.94 -18.66
N MET A 179 3.79 5.26 -19.40
CA MET A 179 3.10 4.29 -20.28
C MET A 179 3.85 4.03 -21.59
N ASP A 180 4.84 4.85 -21.94
CA ASP A 180 5.63 4.73 -23.16
C ASP A 180 6.88 3.87 -22.98
N PHE A 181 7.31 3.64 -21.73
CA PHE A 181 8.46 2.82 -21.35
C PHE A 181 8.39 1.41 -21.94
N LYS A 182 9.44 0.98 -22.65
CA LYS A 182 9.50 -0.31 -23.34
C LYS A 182 10.08 -1.44 -22.49
N GLY A 183 10.65 -1.13 -21.32
CA GLY A 183 11.06 -2.14 -20.35
C GLY A 183 9.88 -2.70 -19.56
N LYS A 184 10.07 -3.84 -18.89
CA LYS A 184 9.03 -4.41 -18.02
C LYS A 184 8.85 -3.50 -16.81
N TRP A 185 7.62 -3.22 -16.43
CA TRP A 185 7.29 -2.48 -15.21
C TRP A 185 5.99 -2.99 -14.61
N PHE A 186 5.82 -2.81 -13.30
CA PHE A 186 4.61 -3.15 -12.57
C PHE A 186 4.57 -2.43 -11.21
N HIS A 187 3.43 -2.47 -10.53
CA HIS A 187 3.25 -1.86 -9.21
C HIS A 187 3.44 -2.91 -8.10
N THR A 188 4.04 -2.56 -6.96
CA THR A 188 4.41 -3.56 -5.93
C THR A 188 3.21 -4.31 -5.33
N SER A 189 2.03 -3.71 -5.34
CA SER A 189 0.76 -4.36 -4.93
C SER A 189 0.16 -5.31 -5.98
N ARG A 190 0.87 -5.55 -7.10
CA ARG A 190 0.56 -6.50 -8.19
C ARG A 190 1.89 -7.11 -8.65
N TRP A 191 2.59 -7.76 -7.70
CA TRP A 191 3.93 -8.27 -7.93
C TRP A 191 3.95 -9.41 -8.96
N ASP A 192 4.83 -9.31 -9.95
CA ASP A 192 4.96 -10.27 -11.04
C ASP A 192 6.10 -11.26 -10.76
N TYR A 193 5.76 -12.41 -10.17
CA TYR A 193 6.71 -13.50 -9.91
C TYR A 193 7.05 -14.33 -11.15
N ASP A 194 6.19 -14.37 -12.17
CA ASP A 194 6.53 -15.01 -13.45
C ASP A 194 7.68 -14.27 -14.15
N TYR A 195 7.79 -12.95 -13.96
CA TYR A 195 8.93 -12.15 -14.43
C TYR A 195 10.12 -12.11 -13.46
N THR A 196 9.89 -11.96 -12.15
CA THR A 196 10.97 -11.76 -11.18
C THR A 196 11.59 -13.05 -10.63
N GLY A 197 10.87 -14.18 -10.71
CA GLY A 197 11.22 -15.40 -9.97
C GLY A 197 11.10 -15.23 -8.45
N GLY A 198 11.21 -16.34 -7.72
CA GLY A 198 11.13 -16.32 -6.25
C GLY A 198 9.70 -16.14 -5.72
N ASP A 199 9.60 -15.62 -4.49
CA ASP A 199 8.34 -15.43 -3.77
C ASP A 199 8.44 -14.27 -2.75
N SER A 200 7.48 -14.19 -1.81
CA SER A 200 7.43 -13.14 -0.78
C SER A 200 8.60 -13.14 0.21
N PHE A 201 9.42 -14.20 0.25
CA PHE A 201 10.63 -14.30 1.07
C PHE A 201 11.90 -13.88 0.30
N GLY A 202 11.81 -13.66 -1.02
CA GLY A 202 12.91 -13.23 -1.87
C GLY A 202 13.22 -14.22 -2.99
N GLY A 203 14.50 -14.51 -3.22
CA GLY A 203 14.92 -15.48 -4.25
C GLY A 203 14.62 -15.04 -5.69
N LEU A 204 14.63 -13.73 -5.96
CA LEU A 204 14.21 -13.06 -7.22
C LEU A 204 15.19 -13.30 -8.39
N THR A 205 15.50 -14.57 -8.67
CA THR A 205 16.50 -15.02 -9.65
C THR A 205 16.28 -14.50 -11.07
N GLY A 206 15.04 -14.19 -11.44
CA GLY A 206 14.70 -13.55 -12.70
C GLY A 206 15.23 -12.11 -12.85
N LEU A 207 15.76 -11.50 -11.79
CA LEU A 207 16.40 -10.18 -11.82
C LEU A 207 17.92 -10.19 -12.03
N ALA A 208 18.55 -11.37 -12.05
CA ALA A 208 19.99 -11.49 -12.32
C ALA A 208 20.35 -10.92 -13.70
N GLY A 209 21.43 -10.13 -13.78
CA GLY A 209 21.85 -9.46 -15.02
C GLY A 209 20.90 -8.33 -15.49
N LYS A 210 20.01 -7.84 -14.62
CA LYS A 210 19.10 -6.72 -14.91
C LYS A 210 19.40 -5.49 -14.08
N ARG A 211 19.20 -4.33 -14.73
CA ARG A 211 19.19 -3.01 -14.09
C ARG A 211 17.74 -2.66 -13.73
N VAL A 212 17.49 -2.51 -12.44
CA VAL A 212 16.17 -2.32 -11.84
C VAL A 212 16.09 -0.92 -11.24
N ALA A 213 14.92 -0.28 -11.33
CA ALA A 213 14.63 0.96 -10.62
C ALA A 213 13.31 0.86 -9.84
N ILE A 214 13.31 1.30 -8.59
CA ILE A 214 12.10 1.41 -7.76
C ILE A 214 11.81 2.89 -7.50
N ILE A 215 10.56 3.30 -7.75
CA ILE A 215 10.10 4.68 -7.63
C ILE A 215 9.28 4.82 -6.35
N GLY A 216 9.81 5.60 -5.40
CA GLY A 216 9.24 5.83 -4.08
C GLY A 216 10.03 5.15 -2.97
N THR A 217 10.00 5.76 -1.77
CA THR A 217 10.69 5.31 -0.55
C THR A 217 9.74 5.19 0.65
N GLY A 218 8.47 4.83 0.41
CA GLY A 218 7.51 4.51 1.47
C GLY A 218 7.76 3.14 2.10
N ALA A 219 6.95 2.75 3.09
CA ALA A 219 7.10 1.50 3.86
C ALA A 219 7.36 0.25 2.98
N THR A 220 6.61 0.08 1.89
CA THR A 220 6.83 -1.00 0.92
C THR A 220 8.24 -1.02 0.33
N SER A 221 8.82 0.12 0.00
CA SER A 221 10.19 0.16 -0.52
C SER A 221 11.22 -0.20 0.56
N LEU A 222 10.94 0.06 1.84
CA LEU A 222 11.86 -0.32 2.92
C LEU A 222 12.04 -1.84 2.99
N GLN A 223 10.94 -2.57 2.84
CA GLN A 223 10.89 -4.03 2.79
C GLN A 223 11.44 -4.60 1.47
N VAL A 224 11.11 -4.00 0.33
CA VAL A 224 11.46 -4.53 -1.01
C VAL A 224 12.92 -4.24 -1.42
N VAL A 225 13.47 -3.08 -1.06
CA VAL A 225 14.79 -2.64 -1.55
C VAL A 225 15.94 -3.61 -1.22
N PRO A 226 16.05 -4.18 0.00
CA PRO A 226 17.08 -5.16 0.32
C PRO A 226 17.06 -6.39 -0.61
N HIS A 227 15.89 -6.99 -0.85
CA HIS A 227 15.74 -8.14 -1.75
C HIS A 227 16.05 -7.79 -3.22
N LEU A 228 15.68 -6.59 -3.68
CA LEU A 228 16.05 -6.12 -5.02
C LEU A 228 17.56 -5.90 -5.15
N ALA A 229 18.21 -5.37 -4.11
CA ALA A 229 19.65 -5.09 -4.11
C ALA A 229 20.49 -6.37 -4.04
N GLU A 230 19.96 -7.44 -3.46
CA GLU A 230 20.54 -8.78 -3.47
C GLU A 230 20.48 -9.41 -4.87
N ALA A 231 19.33 -9.33 -5.55
CA ALA A 231 19.06 -10.09 -6.77
C ALA A 231 19.41 -9.38 -8.09
N ALA A 232 19.36 -8.04 -8.14
CA ALA A 232 19.60 -7.28 -9.37
C ALA A 232 21.10 -7.04 -9.62
N GLU A 233 21.49 -6.95 -10.91
CA GLU A 233 22.85 -6.49 -11.29
C GLU A 233 23.09 -5.06 -10.81
N TYR A 234 22.05 -4.20 -10.87
CA TYR A 234 22.09 -2.84 -10.35
C TYR A 234 20.70 -2.37 -9.94
N LEU A 235 20.60 -1.67 -8.81
CA LEU A 235 19.37 -1.09 -8.28
C LEU A 235 19.46 0.43 -8.17
N TYR A 236 18.51 1.13 -8.79
CA TYR A 236 18.26 2.55 -8.57
C TYR A 236 17.05 2.75 -7.66
N VAL A 237 17.23 3.45 -6.54
CA VAL A 237 16.13 3.82 -5.63
C VAL A 237 15.80 5.29 -5.87
N VAL A 238 14.68 5.56 -6.55
CA VAL A 238 14.27 6.93 -6.89
C VAL A 238 13.46 7.54 -5.76
N GLN A 239 14.04 8.55 -5.12
CA GLN A 239 13.47 9.20 -3.94
C GLN A 239 12.98 10.62 -4.25
N ARG A 240 11.75 10.94 -3.82
CA ARG A 240 11.27 12.33 -3.71
C ARG A 240 11.43 12.89 -2.30
N THR A 241 11.17 12.09 -1.29
CA THR A 241 11.20 12.53 0.10
C THR A 241 11.47 11.30 0.96
N PRO A 242 12.55 11.28 1.77
CA PRO A 242 12.86 10.15 2.64
C PRO A 242 11.74 9.83 3.63
N ASN A 243 11.84 8.65 4.22
CA ASN A 243 11.00 8.17 5.30
C ASN A 243 11.82 8.18 6.61
N ALA A 244 11.14 8.25 7.75
CA ALA A 244 11.78 7.86 9.00
C ALA A 244 11.96 6.34 8.99
N VAL A 245 13.19 5.86 9.23
CA VAL A 245 13.52 4.43 9.23
C VAL A 245 14.15 4.09 10.57
N ASP A 246 13.31 3.60 11.48
CA ASP A 246 13.73 3.14 12.80
C ASP A 246 14.10 1.64 12.79
N ILE A 247 14.56 1.14 13.93
CA ILE A 247 14.78 -0.28 14.20
C ILE A 247 13.45 -1.04 14.03
N ARG A 248 13.48 -2.18 13.33
CA ARG A 248 12.35 -3.12 13.30
C ARG A 248 12.39 -4.03 14.51
N GLY A 249 13.54 -4.64 14.81
CA GLY A 249 13.71 -5.56 15.94
C GLY A 249 12.81 -6.80 15.80
N ASN A 250 12.75 -7.37 14.59
CA ASN A 250 12.00 -8.61 14.36
C ASN A 250 12.75 -9.82 14.93
N GLY A 251 12.00 -10.87 15.26
CA GLY A 251 12.51 -12.13 15.77
C GLY A 251 11.39 -13.12 16.02
N PRO A 252 11.72 -14.39 16.33
CA PRO A 252 10.73 -15.39 16.71
C PRO A 252 9.98 -14.96 17.97
N THR A 253 8.72 -15.36 18.08
CA THR A 253 7.97 -15.20 19.33
C THR A 253 8.31 -16.31 20.35
N ASP A 254 7.85 -16.15 21.59
CA ASP A 254 7.81 -17.22 22.59
C ASP A 254 6.41 -17.89 22.57
N PRO A 255 6.24 -19.12 22.05
CA PRO A 255 4.95 -19.81 22.07
C PRO A 255 4.45 -20.07 23.49
N ASP A 256 5.34 -20.27 24.46
CA ASP A 256 4.95 -20.48 25.85
C ASP A 256 4.43 -19.18 26.48
N TRP A 257 4.86 -18.00 26.00
CA TRP A 257 4.27 -16.72 26.41
C TRP A 257 2.81 -16.65 26.01
N PHE A 258 2.48 -17.01 24.76
CA PHE A 258 1.07 -17.06 24.30
C PHE A 258 0.26 -18.08 25.10
N ALA A 259 0.81 -19.26 25.38
CA ALA A 259 0.14 -20.32 26.15
C ALA A 259 -0.12 -19.95 27.63
N ARG A 260 0.60 -18.98 28.18
CA ARG A 260 0.44 -18.49 29.57
C ARG A 260 -0.53 -17.32 29.72
N GLN A 261 -1.05 -16.74 28.62
CA GLN A 261 -1.91 -15.56 28.71
C GLN A 261 -3.29 -15.87 29.30
N ALA A 262 -3.83 -14.92 30.08
CA ALA A 262 -5.19 -14.99 30.59
C ALA A 262 -6.23 -14.60 29.52
N PRO A 263 -7.49 -15.09 29.58
CA PRO A 263 -8.52 -14.70 28.62
C PRO A 263 -8.72 -13.18 28.56
N GLY A 264 -8.79 -12.63 27.35
CA GLY A 264 -8.91 -11.20 27.08
C GLY A 264 -7.60 -10.43 26.94
N TRP A 265 -6.44 -11.09 27.14
CA TRP A 265 -5.10 -10.48 27.04
C TRP A 265 -4.89 -9.69 25.75
N GLN A 266 -5.46 -10.15 24.64
CA GLN A 266 -5.27 -9.50 23.35
C GLN A 266 -5.95 -8.13 23.31
N THR A 267 -7.14 -8.03 23.91
CA THR A 267 -7.90 -6.78 23.99
C THR A 267 -7.18 -5.77 24.88
N GLU A 268 -6.63 -6.23 26.01
CA GLU A 268 -5.80 -5.42 26.90
C GLU A 268 -4.55 -4.91 26.18
N ARG A 269 -3.82 -5.78 25.47
CA ARG A 269 -2.61 -5.40 24.71
C ARG A 269 -2.89 -4.39 23.59
N MET A 270 -3.99 -4.56 22.85
CA MET A 270 -4.42 -3.58 21.85
C MET A 270 -4.80 -2.24 22.48
N ALA A 271 -5.57 -2.25 23.58
CA ALA A 271 -5.97 -1.03 24.27
C ALA A 271 -4.78 -0.28 24.88
N ASN A 272 -3.79 -0.99 25.43
CA ASN A 272 -2.54 -0.42 25.93
C ASN A 272 -1.74 0.26 24.82
N PHE A 273 -1.54 -0.41 23.68
CA PHE A 273 -0.85 0.14 22.53
C PHE A 273 -1.52 1.42 22.00
N ASP A 274 -2.83 1.37 21.73
CA ASP A 274 -3.59 2.52 21.24
C ASP A 274 -3.59 3.69 22.26
N SER A 275 -3.61 3.39 23.57
CA SER A 275 -3.52 4.38 24.64
C SER A 275 -2.17 5.12 24.61
N ILE A 276 -1.06 4.40 24.47
CA ILE A 276 0.28 5.00 24.37
C ILE A 276 0.41 5.84 23.09
N LEU A 277 -0.10 5.35 21.96
CA LEU A 277 -0.12 6.14 20.72
C LEU A 277 -1.03 7.38 20.79
N ALA A 278 -1.98 7.42 21.73
CA ALA A 278 -2.84 8.57 22.01
C ALA A 278 -2.30 9.53 23.09
N GLY A 279 -1.16 9.21 23.75
CA GLY A 279 -0.63 9.99 24.88
C GLY A 279 -1.39 9.80 26.18
N ILE A 280 -2.13 8.69 26.33
CA ILE A 280 -2.79 8.31 27.58
C ILE A 280 -1.76 7.55 28.44
N PRO A 281 -1.49 7.97 29.69
CA PRO A 281 -0.54 7.29 30.57
C PRO A 281 -0.89 5.80 30.74
N GLN A 282 0.12 4.94 30.71
CA GLN A 282 0.03 3.51 31.02
C GLN A 282 1.11 3.15 32.05
N ALA A 283 0.82 2.19 32.92
CA ALA A 283 1.78 1.73 33.94
C ALA A 283 2.94 0.93 33.33
N GLU A 284 2.68 0.23 32.22
CA GLU A 284 3.65 -0.56 31.46
C GLU A 284 3.37 -0.35 29.96
N ASP A 285 4.42 -0.33 29.15
CA ASP A 285 4.32 -0.47 27.70
C ASP A 285 4.40 -1.95 27.35
N LEU A 286 3.23 -2.57 27.15
CA LEU A 286 3.15 -4.01 26.90
C LEU A 286 3.77 -4.40 25.56
N VAL A 287 3.74 -3.49 24.57
CA VAL A 287 4.30 -3.73 23.24
C VAL A 287 5.80 -3.49 23.23
N GLY A 288 6.29 -2.36 23.77
CA GLY A 288 7.72 -2.09 23.93
C GLY A 288 8.48 -2.11 22.60
N ASP A 289 8.03 -1.34 21.62
CA ASP A 289 8.66 -1.25 20.28
C ASP A 289 8.82 0.20 19.79
N GLN A 290 9.40 0.36 18.61
CA GLN A 290 9.69 1.69 18.10
C GLN A 290 8.45 2.51 17.72
N TRP A 291 7.23 1.94 17.63
CA TRP A 291 6.01 2.74 17.50
C TRP A 291 5.75 3.58 18.75
N THR A 292 5.84 2.96 19.93
CA THR A 292 5.58 3.67 21.20
C THR A 292 6.63 4.75 21.46
N GLN A 293 7.84 4.58 20.93
CA GLN A 293 8.92 5.57 20.98
C GLN A 293 8.76 6.71 19.96
N ILE A 294 8.52 6.41 18.67
CA ILE A 294 8.54 7.43 17.60
C ILE A 294 7.18 8.12 17.38
N TRP A 295 6.08 7.43 17.70
CA TRP A 295 4.72 7.88 17.39
C TRP A 295 3.90 8.22 18.64
N GLY A 296 4.24 7.61 19.78
CA GLY A 296 3.65 7.93 21.09
C GLY A 296 3.82 9.41 21.43
N PHE A 297 2.72 10.03 21.85
CA PHE A 297 2.77 11.37 22.44
C PHE A 297 3.29 11.26 23.87
N PRO A 298 4.03 12.27 24.38
CA PRO A 298 4.23 12.43 25.81
C PRO A 298 2.87 12.39 26.53
N PRO A 299 2.79 11.85 27.76
CA PRO A 299 1.54 11.83 28.51
C PRO A 299 1.05 13.26 28.80
N LEU A 300 -0.25 13.49 28.69
CA LEU A 300 -0.86 14.72 29.20
C LEU A 300 -0.98 14.61 30.73
N GLU A 301 -0.15 15.36 31.45
CA GLU A 301 -0.22 15.45 32.91
C GLU A 301 -1.49 16.22 33.33
N MET A 302 -2.32 15.58 34.15
CA MET A 302 -3.54 16.17 34.71
C MET A 302 -3.26 16.68 36.13
N PRO A 303 -3.52 17.96 36.44
CA PRO A 303 -3.36 18.50 37.79
C PRO A 303 -4.17 17.75 38.86
N GLU A 304 -3.54 17.42 40.00
CA GLU A 304 -4.21 16.72 41.13
C GLU A 304 -5.36 17.52 41.74
N ASP A 305 -5.33 18.86 41.62
CA ASP A 305 -6.38 19.76 42.11
C ASP A 305 -7.62 19.83 41.20
N GLY A 306 -7.61 19.11 40.07
CA GLY A 306 -8.69 19.08 39.09
C GLY A 306 -8.78 20.33 38.20
N SER A 307 -7.76 21.20 38.22
CA SER A 307 -7.65 22.31 37.29
C SER A 307 -7.37 21.84 35.86
N ALA A 308 -7.54 22.74 34.89
CA ALA A 308 -7.23 22.44 33.49
C ALA A 308 -5.70 22.31 33.29
N PRO A 309 -5.22 21.32 32.51
CA PRO A 309 -3.79 21.14 32.27
C PRO A 309 -3.20 22.30 31.45
N ASP A 310 -1.91 22.57 31.65
CA ASP A 310 -1.17 23.56 30.86
C ASP A 310 -0.93 23.03 29.43
N MET A 311 -1.81 23.44 28.52
CA MET A 311 -1.75 23.04 27.11
C MET A 311 -0.56 23.65 26.36
N ASP A 312 -0.02 24.80 26.80
CA ASP A 312 1.15 25.41 26.15
C ASP A 312 2.42 24.65 26.53
N ALA A 313 2.59 24.29 27.81
CA ALA A 313 3.66 23.41 28.27
C ALA A 313 3.57 22.02 27.60
N TYR A 314 2.36 21.45 27.50
CA TYR A 314 2.15 20.17 26.82
C TYR A 314 2.51 20.21 25.34
N MET A 315 2.12 21.27 24.62
CA MET A 315 2.50 21.43 23.21
C MET A 315 4.01 21.62 23.03
N GLN A 316 4.70 22.29 23.96
CA GLN A 316 6.16 22.35 23.97
C GLN A 316 6.79 20.97 24.20
N ALA A 317 6.24 20.16 25.11
CA ALA A 317 6.70 18.78 25.36
C ALA A 317 6.53 17.89 24.11
N ILE A 318 5.40 17.99 23.39
CA ILE A 318 5.18 17.30 22.11
C ILE A 318 6.25 17.70 21.10
N MET A 319 6.51 19.00 20.91
CA MET A 319 7.51 19.49 19.95
C MET A 319 8.94 19.09 20.33
N ALA A 320 9.27 19.07 21.61
CA ALA A 320 10.57 18.61 22.10
C ALA A 320 10.75 17.09 21.88
N ASN A 321 9.70 16.28 22.09
CA ASN A 321 9.74 14.86 21.78
C ASN A 321 9.89 14.60 20.27
N ASP A 322 9.10 15.29 19.42
CA ASP A 322 9.23 15.19 17.96
C ASP A 322 10.67 15.48 17.49
N LEU A 323 11.26 16.57 17.97
CA LEU A 323 12.64 16.92 17.65
C LEU A 323 13.63 15.83 18.12
N LYS A 324 13.50 15.36 19.38
CA LYS A 324 14.35 14.30 19.95
C LYS A 324 14.28 13.02 19.13
N GLN A 325 13.08 12.57 18.75
CA GLN A 325 12.91 11.35 17.96
C GLN A 325 13.43 11.53 16.53
N MET A 326 13.16 12.68 15.89
CA MET A 326 13.65 12.93 14.53
C MET A 326 15.18 13.09 14.45
N GLU A 327 15.83 13.69 15.45
CA GLU A 327 17.31 13.71 15.52
C GLU A 327 17.89 12.31 15.74
N ARG A 328 17.29 11.49 16.62
CA ARG A 328 17.69 10.07 16.77
C ARG A 328 17.60 9.29 15.46
N ILE A 329 16.57 9.54 14.65
CA ILE A 329 16.43 8.93 13.32
C ILE A 329 17.51 9.44 12.34
N ARG A 330 17.86 10.74 12.37
CA ARG A 330 18.92 11.29 11.52
C ARG A 330 20.30 10.75 11.91
N GLN A 331 20.59 10.66 13.21
CA GLN A 331 21.80 10.05 13.74
C GLN A 331 21.91 8.57 13.30
N ARG A 332 20.83 7.79 13.40
CA ARG A 332 20.80 6.40 12.90
C ARG A 332 21.14 6.28 11.40
N VAL A 333 20.83 7.29 10.59
CA VAL A 333 21.22 7.32 9.18
C VAL A 333 22.73 7.56 9.04
N ASP A 334 23.29 8.53 9.77
CA ASP A 334 24.74 8.80 9.80
C ASP A 334 25.56 7.62 10.35
N GLU A 335 25.00 6.82 11.26
CA GLU A 335 25.64 5.62 11.83
C GLU A 335 25.65 4.40 10.89
N LEU A 336 24.77 4.35 9.90
CA LEU A 336 24.51 3.14 9.09
C LEU A 336 24.80 3.30 7.59
N VAL A 337 25.03 4.52 7.10
CA VAL A 337 25.23 4.82 5.67
C VAL A 337 26.62 5.41 5.45
N ASP A 338 27.49 4.67 4.76
CA ASP A 338 28.93 4.97 4.69
C ASP A 338 29.26 6.20 3.84
N ASP A 339 28.47 6.49 2.80
CA ASP A 339 28.64 7.67 1.95
C ASP A 339 27.88 8.89 2.54
N PRO A 340 28.57 9.96 2.98
CA PRO A 340 27.92 11.11 3.61
C PRO A 340 26.90 11.82 2.72
N ALA A 341 27.06 11.78 1.39
CA ALA A 341 26.10 12.40 0.47
C ALA A 341 24.80 11.61 0.39
N THR A 342 24.87 10.28 0.38
CA THR A 342 23.72 9.38 0.45
C THR A 342 23.07 9.40 1.83
N ALA A 343 23.86 9.45 2.91
CA ALA A 343 23.37 9.61 4.28
C ALA A 343 22.53 10.89 4.42
N GLU A 344 23.05 12.05 4.01
CA GLU A 344 22.30 13.31 4.08
C GLU A 344 21.02 13.28 3.23
N ALA A 345 21.06 12.67 2.04
CA ALA A 345 19.87 12.52 1.20
C ALA A 345 18.81 11.57 1.80
N LEU A 346 19.20 10.63 2.68
CA LEU A 346 18.27 9.74 3.39
C LEU A 346 17.65 10.37 4.65
N LYS A 347 18.14 11.52 5.14
CA LYS A 347 17.63 12.15 6.36
C LYS A 347 16.24 12.75 6.20
N PRO A 348 15.24 12.34 7.01
CA PRO A 348 13.90 12.93 6.99
C PRO A 348 13.86 14.29 7.70
N TRP A 349 13.77 15.36 6.92
CA TRP A 349 13.51 16.72 7.40
C TRP A 349 12.00 17.03 7.43
N LEU A 350 11.27 16.30 8.28
CA LEU A 350 9.83 16.42 8.55
C LEU A 350 9.53 16.03 10.02
N ALA A 351 8.40 16.47 10.57
CA ALA A 351 7.92 16.01 11.87
C ALA A 351 7.33 14.59 11.77
N THR A 352 7.49 13.79 12.82
CA THR A 352 7.08 12.37 12.95
C THR A 352 5.69 12.11 12.35
N HIS A 353 4.64 12.79 12.83
CA HIS A 353 3.26 12.58 12.38
C HIS A 353 2.92 13.11 10.97
N CYS A 354 3.88 13.66 10.21
CA CYS A 354 3.65 14.08 8.81
C CYS A 354 3.57 12.90 7.82
N LYS A 355 4.11 11.73 8.17
CA LYS A 355 4.02 10.49 7.40
C LYS A 355 3.97 9.30 8.36
N ARG A 356 3.43 8.17 7.93
CA ARG A 356 3.61 6.91 8.67
C ARG A 356 5.12 6.57 8.74
N PRO A 357 5.70 6.32 9.93
CA PRO A 357 7.09 5.92 10.06
C PRO A 357 7.32 4.56 9.41
N GLY A 358 8.58 4.23 9.17
CA GLY A 358 9.02 2.92 8.71
C GLY A 358 10.00 2.30 9.69
N PHE A 359 10.06 0.97 9.67
CA PHE A 359 10.88 0.17 10.56
C PHE A 359 11.60 -0.87 9.71
N HIS A 360 12.93 -0.83 9.66
CA HIS A 360 13.72 -1.80 8.90
C HIS A 360 15.16 -1.90 9.40
N ASP A 361 15.65 -3.12 9.56
CA ASP A 361 16.98 -3.36 10.13
C ASP A 361 18.10 -3.43 9.09
N SER A 362 17.78 -3.51 7.79
CA SER A 362 18.75 -3.60 6.69
C SER A 362 18.58 -2.57 5.56
N TYR A 363 17.55 -1.71 5.60
CA TYR A 363 17.25 -0.79 4.48
C TYR A 363 18.34 0.27 4.29
N LEU A 364 18.83 0.86 5.38
CA LEU A 364 19.84 1.93 5.33
C LEU A 364 21.18 1.36 4.85
N GLN A 365 21.60 0.23 5.40
CA GLN A 365 22.84 -0.47 5.04
C GLN A 365 22.81 -1.01 3.60
N THR A 366 21.63 -1.18 3.00
CA THR A 366 21.51 -1.56 1.58
C THR A 366 22.16 -0.54 0.65
N PHE A 367 22.22 0.74 1.05
CA PHE A 367 22.87 1.80 0.26
C PHE A 367 24.40 1.75 0.27
N ASN A 368 25.01 0.95 1.16
CA ASN A 368 26.47 0.75 1.19
C ASN A 368 26.92 -0.31 0.17
N ARG A 369 25.97 -0.98 -0.52
CA ARG A 369 26.28 -1.95 -1.58
C ARG A 369 26.69 -1.24 -2.87
N ALA A 370 27.79 -1.68 -3.47
CA ALA A 370 28.32 -1.12 -4.72
C ALA A 370 27.36 -1.20 -5.93
N ASN A 371 26.34 -2.06 -5.88
CA ASN A 371 25.31 -2.20 -6.92
C ASN A 371 24.04 -1.37 -6.67
N VAL A 372 24.01 -0.51 -5.65
CA VAL A 372 22.85 0.32 -5.28
C VAL A 372 23.17 1.80 -5.51
N THR A 373 22.18 2.58 -5.95
CA THR A 373 22.28 4.04 -6.01
C THR A 373 20.97 4.69 -5.60
N LEU A 374 21.05 5.60 -4.62
CA LEU A 374 19.98 6.53 -4.32
C LEU A 374 19.94 7.62 -5.40
N VAL A 375 18.81 7.75 -6.07
CA VAL A 375 18.51 8.85 -7.00
C VAL A 375 17.61 9.83 -6.27
N ASP A 376 18.20 10.75 -5.51
CA ASP A 376 17.45 11.84 -4.89
C ASP A 376 17.00 12.87 -5.94
N THR A 377 15.71 13.20 -5.89
CA THR A 377 15.08 14.20 -6.76
C THR A 377 14.84 15.54 -6.04
N GLN A 378 15.40 15.73 -4.83
CA GLN A 378 15.39 16.99 -4.08
C GLN A 378 13.96 17.54 -3.87
N GLY A 379 13.02 16.67 -3.48
CA GLY A 379 11.61 17.04 -3.32
C GLY A 379 10.78 17.15 -4.60
N ARG A 380 11.40 17.21 -5.79
CA ARG A 380 10.70 17.46 -7.07
C ARG A 380 9.96 16.22 -7.60
N GLY A 381 10.56 15.04 -7.49
CA GLY A 381 10.12 13.83 -8.19
C GLY A 381 10.78 13.70 -9.58
N LEU A 382 10.33 12.73 -10.38
CA LEU A 382 10.82 12.52 -11.74
C LEU A 382 10.17 13.50 -12.72
N ASP A 383 10.98 14.09 -13.61
CA ASP A 383 10.50 14.98 -14.68
C ASP A 383 9.85 14.20 -15.83
N ARG A 384 10.39 13.03 -16.18
CA ARG A 384 9.95 12.16 -17.29
C ARG A 384 10.56 10.75 -17.14
N ILE A 385 9.86 9.74 -17.68
CA ILE A 385 10.42 8.44 -18.05
C ILE A 385 10.54 8.42 -19.59
N SER A 386 11.72 8.10 -20.12
CA SER A 386 11.93 7.89 -21.56
C SER A 386 11.45 6.49 -21.97
N ASP A 387 11.23 6.28 -23.27
CA ASP A 387 10.89 4.97 -23.85
C ASP A 387 11.94 3.89 -23.53
N HIS A 388 13.21 4.27 -23.48
CA HIS A 388 14.33 3.45 -23.04
C HIS A 388 14.94 3.96 -21.72
N ALA A 389 15.45 3.05 -20.88
CA ALA A 389 16.26 3.46 -19.73
C ALA A 389 17.65 3.94 -20.21
N SER A 390 17.92 5.24 -20.12
CA SER A 390 19.22 5.80 -20.48
C SER A 390 20.31 5.23 -19.55
N THR A 391 21.35 4.65 -20.12
CA THR A 391 22.45 3.99 -19.39
C THR A 391 23.56 4.93 -18.94
N SER A 392 23.44 6.24 -19.17
CA SER A 392 24.44 7.28 -18.86
C SER A 392 24.92 7.20 -17.41
N THR A 393 26.14 6.71 -17.22
CA THR A 393 26.90 6.74 -15.96
C THR A 393 27.41 8.14 -15.59
N THR A 394 27.18 9.15 -16.43
CA THR A 394 27.44 10.55 -16.10
C THR A 394 26.47 11.01 -15.01
N ARG A 395 27.03 11.25 -13.81
CA ARG A 395 26.39 11.96 -12.68
C ARG A 395 25.62 13.18 -13.23
N PRO A 396 24.34 13.39 -12.92
CA PRO A 396 23.52 14.41 -13.59
C PRO A 396 24.10 15.81 -13.35
N THR A 397 24.78 16.34 -14.37
CA THR A 397 25.37 17.68 -14.35
C THR A 397 24.25 18.72 -14.36
N ARG A 398 24.28 19.63 -13.38
CA ARG A 398 23.37 20.78 -13.18
C ARG A 398 22.62 21.22 -14.46
N SER A 399 21.42 20.68 -14.67
CA SER A 399 20.40 21.31 -15.53
C SER A 399 19.46 22.12 -14.63
N THR A 400 19.35 23.41 -14.94
CA THR A 400 18.63 24.41 -14.14
C THR A 400 17.13 24.10 -14.04
N ALA A 401 16.66 23.81 -12.82
CA ALA A 401 15.23 23.72 -12.53
C ALA A 401 14.66 25.13 -12.24
N SER A 402 13.79 25.63 -13.11
CA SER A 402 12.99 26.83 -12.83
C SER A 402 11.84 26.52 -11.89
N SER A 403 11.61 27.38 -10.90
CA SER A 403 10.70 27.14 -9.78
C SER A 403 9.25 27.52 -10.08
N THR A 404 8.30 26.69 -9.62
CA THR A 404 7.00 27.20 -9.14
C THR A 404 6.41 26.22 -8.13
N GLN A 405 5.92 26.75 -7.02
CA GLN A 405 5.57 26.00 -5.81
C GLN A 405 4.09 26.23 -5.49
N LEU A 406 3.34 25.18 -5.11
CA LEU A 406 2.02 25.28 -4.48
C LEU A 406 1.66 23.95 -3.82
N GLY A 407 1.24 23.98 -2.55
CA GLY A 407 0.85 22.80 -1.78
C GLY A 407 -0.58 22.92 -1.21
N SER A 408 -1.15 21.80 -0.78
CA SER A 408 -2.26 21.75 0.19
C SER A 408 -2.50 20.32 0.72
N ARG A 409 -2.96 20.20 1.97
CA ARG A 409 -3.42 18.94 2.62
C ARG A 409 -4.95 18.79 2.47
N GLN A 410 -5.49 17.59 2.30
CA GLN A 410 -6.95 17.31 2.29
C GLN A 410 -7.31 15.90 2.86
N ARG A 411 -8.60 15.59 3.10
CA ARG A 411 -9.15 14.31 3.64
C ARG A 411 -10.16 13.64 2.67
N SER A 412 -10.36 12.31 2.75
CA SER A 412 -11.03 11.50 1.70
C SER A 412 -12.36 10.81 2.10
N PRO A 413 -13.43 10.81 1.27
CA PRO A 413 -14.75 10.22 1.59
C PRO A 413 -14.90 8.71 1.26
N PRO A 414 -15.95 7.99 1.74
CA PRO A 414 -16.09 6.54 1.59
C PRO A 414 -16.39 6.00 0.17
N ALA A 415 -17.35 6.56 -0.56
CA ALA A 415 -17.77 6.01 -1.86
C ALA A 415 -16.64 5.97 -2.92
N ALA A 416 -15.72 6.94 -2.87
CA ALA A 416 -14.54 6.96 -3.73
C ALA A 416 -13.55 5.81 -3.43
N ARG A 417 -13.52 5.33 -2.18
CA ARG A 417 -12.72 4.18 -1.74
C ARG A 417 -13.30 2.88 -2.29
N ALA A 418 -14.62 2.73 -2.22
CA ALA A 418 -15.35 1.52 -2.66
C ALA A 418 -15.34 1.26 -4.17
N ALA A 419 -15.01 2.24 -5.02
CA ALA A 419 -15.19 2.23 -6.48
C ALA A 419 -16.63 2.23 -7.00
N SER A 420 -17.58 1.72 -6.22
CA SER A 420 -18.99 1.65 -6.60
C SER A 420 -19.65 3.04 -6.61
N ARG A 421 -20.66 3.20 -7.47
CA ARG A 421 -21.58 4.34 -7.36
C ARG A 421 -22.57 4.05 -6.23
N CYS A 422 -22.54 4.85 -5.17
CA CYS A 422 -23.56 4.84 -4.12
C CYS A 422 -24.57 5.96 -4.38
N VAL A 423 -25.85 5.62 -4.43
CA VAL A 423 -26.97 6.58 -4.49
C VAL A 423 -27.96 6.25 -3.38
N ALA A 424 -28.21 7.23 -2.51
CA ALA A 424 -29.25 7.20 -1.48
C ALA A 424 -30.10 8.47 -1.64
N ALA A 425 -31.41 8.36 -1.44
CA ALA A 425 -32.31 9.50 -1.55
C ALA A 425 -32.76 9.99 -0.16
N ALA A 426 -32.69 11.31 0.03
CA ALA A 426 -33.43 12.05 1.03
C ALA A 426 -33.46 13.51 0.59
N ALA A 427 -34.55 13.90 -0.09
CA ALA A 427 -34.89 15.28 -0.47
C ALA A 427 -33.75 16.17 -1.01
N CYS A 428 -32.78 15.62 -1.75
CA CYS A 428 -31.80 16.42 -2.49
C CYS A 428 -31.20 15.64 -3.66
N SER A 429 -31.41 16.13 -4.89
CA SER A 429 -30.89 15.49 -6.11
C SER A 429 -29.39 15.75 -6.27
N SER A 430 -28.57 15.02 -5.53
CA SER A 430 -27.10 15.04 -5.65
C SER A 430 -26.50 13.68 -5.29
N ARG A 431 -25.79 13.05 -6.23
CA ARG A 431 -25.04 11.80 -6.00
C ARG A 431 -24.08 11.98 -4.81
N ILE A 432 -23.84 10.94 -4.01
CA ILE A 432 -22.94 11.00 -2.85
C ILE A 432 -21.53 11.48 -3.23
N ALA A 433 -21.04 11.10 -4.42
CA ALA A 433 -19.77 11.58 -4.96
C ALA A 433 -19.71 13.09 -5.30
N GLY A 434 -20.85 13.77 -5.39
CA GLY A 434 -20.97 15.17 -5.79
C GLY A 434 -20.85 16.19 -4.66
N ARG A 435 -20.86 15.76 -3.38
CA ARG A 435 -20.82 16.68 -2.24
C ARG A 435 -19.43 16.89 -1.61
N GLN A 436 -18.48 15.94 -1.71
CA GLN A 436 -17.20 15.99 -0.97
C GLN A 436 -16.03 15.23 -1.67
N ALA A 437 -14.79 15.63 -1.38
CA ALA A 437 -13.51 15.15 -1.95
C ALA A 437 -12.36 15.51 -0.95
N ARG A 438 -11.11 15.01 -0.95
CA ARG A 438 -10.25 13.95 -1.58
C ARG A 438 -8.99 13.89 -0.65
N PRO A 439 -8.17 12.81 -0.46
CA PRO A 439 -7.25 12.35 -1.52
C PRO A 439 -6.74 10.86 -1.43
N THR A 440 -5.61 10.59 -0.74
CA THR A 440 -4.59 9.59 -1.10
C THR A 440 -3.60 9.23 0.04
N SER A 441 -3.11 7.98 0.08
CA SER A 441 -1.76 7.59 0.52
C SER A 441 -0.98 6.95 -0.68
N MET A 442 0.31 6.62 -0.50
CA MET A 442 1.24 6.19 -1.58
C MET A 442 1.68 4.72 -1.45
N ALA A 443 1.98 4.10 -2.60
CA ALA A 443 2.73 2.85 -2.76
C ALA A 443 3.68 2.98 -3.98
N SER A 444 4.64 2.06 -4.14
CA SER A 444 5.80 2.22 -5.04
C SER A 444 5.62 1.51 -6.39
N THR A 445 6.26 2.04 -7.44
CA THR A 445 6.24 1.46 -8.81
C THR A 445 7.64 0.97 -9.20
N LEU A 446 7.74 -0.20 -9.84
CA LEU A 446 9.01 -0.83 -10.26
C LEU A 446 9.16 -0.77 -11.78
N THR A 447 10.33 -0.37 -12.29
CA THR A 447 10.68 -0.40 -13.72
C THR A 447 12.00 -1.16 -13.94
N VAL A 448 12.09 -1.95 -15.01
CA VAL A 448 13.24 -2.83 -15.29
C VAL A 448 13.62 -2.74 -16.76
N SER A 449 14.91 -2.52 -17.05
CA SER A 449 15.43 -2.46 -18.42
C SER A 449 16.10 -3.77 -18.83
N PRO A 450 15.86 -4.29 -20.05
CA PRO A 450 16.75 -5.28 -20.64
C PRO A 450 18.09 -4.66 -21.01
N THR A 451 19.16 -5.44 -20.88
CA THR A 451 20.49 -5.17 -21.43
C THR A 451 20.58 -5.78 -22.83
N SER A 452 21.02 -5.00 -23.82
CA SER A 452 21.29 -5.51 -25.17
C SER A 452 22.72 -6.04 -25.26
N THR A 453 22.86 -7.34 -25.55
CA THR A 453 24.16 -7.94 -25.87
C THR A 453 24.57 -7.56 -27.29
N SER A 454 25.61 -6.74 -27.42
CA SER A 454 26.15 -6.37 -28.74
C SER A 454 26.96 -7.53 -29.34
N SER A 455 26.38 -8.27 -30.28
CA SER A 455 27.15 -9.15 -31.16
C SER A 455 27.71 -8.37 -32.35
N ALA A 456 29.04 -8.37 -32.50
CA ALA A 456 29.71 -7.74 -33.61
C ALA A 456 29.58 -8.59 -34.88
N GLY A 457 28.56 -8.31 -35.69
CA GLY A 457 28.34 -8.92 -37.00
C GLY A 457 28.89 -8.04 -38.14
N SER A 458 29.88 -8.55 -38.87
CA SER A 458 30.46 -7.89 -40.05
C SER A 458 29.41 -7.63 -41.15
N ALA A 459 29.45 -6.46 -41.77
CA ALA A 459 28.64 -6.11 -42.93
C ALA A 459 29.48 -5.46 -44.04
N ALA A 460 29.34 -5.98 -45.26
CA ALA A 460 29.88 -5.43 -46.50
C ALA A 460 28.80 -5.55 -47.61
N PRO A 461 28.79 -4.67 -48.64
CA PRO A 461 27.53 -3.98 -48.97
C PRO A 461 27.03 -4.14 -50.42
N GLN A 462 25.73 -3.86 -50.62
CA GLN A 462 25.03 -3.51 -51.88
C GLN A 462 23.51 -3.32 -51.55
N CYS A 463 22.68 -2.53 -52.23
CA CYS A 463 22.89 -1.43 -53.18
C CYS A 463 21.63 -0.50 -53.18
N ARG A 464 21.63 0.52 -54.05
CA ARG A 464 20.62 1.57 -54.40
C ARG A 464 19.13 1.08 -54.42
N SER A 465 18.08 1.92 -54.37
CA SER A 465 17.86 3.25 -54.97
C SER A 465 16.53 3.94 -54.53
N THR A 466 16.42 5.29 -54.66
CA THR A 466 15.24 6.13 -55.08
C THR A 466 13.82 5.94 -54.48
N SER A 467 12.90 6.93 -54.39
CA SER A 467 12.87 8.41 -54.34
C SER A 467 11.38 8.87 -54.29
N CYS A 468 11.10 10.18 -54.11
CA CYS A 468 9.81 10.88 -54.38
C CYS A 468 8.65 10.68 -53.36
N THR A 469 8.13 11.70 -52.63
CA THR A 469 7.29 12.91 -52.99
C THR A 469 5.84 12.57 -53.40
N SER A 470 4.75 13.27 -52.98
CA SER A 470 4.56 14.56 -52.25
C SER A 470 3.11 14.77 -51.73
N THR A 471 2.87 15.85 -50.95
CA THR A 471 1.62 16.69 -50.84
C THR A 471 0.28 16.04 -50.39
N ALA A 472 -0.41 16.48 -49.32
CA ALA A 472 -1.20 17.74 -49.11
C ALA A 472 -2.47 17.84 -50.02
N SER A 473 -3.68 18.26 -49.62
CA SER A 473 -4.13 19.17 -48.53
C SER A 473 -5.65 19.12 -48.15
N ARG A 474 -5.97 19.67 -46.96
CA ARG A 474 -7.24 20.16 -46.31
C ARG A 474 -8.29 20.95 -47.20
N PRO A 475 -9.45 21.48 -46.69
CA PRO A 475 -10.55 20.94 -45.83
C PRO A 475 -12.00 21.52 -46.10
N SER A 476 -13.00 21.22 -45.22
CA SER A 476 -14.31 21.92 -45.02
C SER A 476 -15.36 21.87 -46.16
N THR A 477 -16.68 22.00 -45.99
CA THR A 477 -17.50 22.87 -45.11
C THR A 477 -18.79 22.23 -44.54
N SER A 478 -19.60 23.06 -43.86
CA SER A 478 -20.70 22.76 -42.94
C SER A 478 -22.12 22.75 -43.55
N ARG A 479 -23.02 21.94 -42.95
CA ARG A 479 -24.42 22.20 -42.50
C ARG A 479 -25.42 23.00 -43.36
N PRO A 480 -26.73 22.69 -43.26
CA PRO A 480 -27.55 23.12 -42.10
C PRO A 480 -27.60 22.15 -40.89
#